data_AF-A0A438FK18-F1
#
_entry.id   AF-A0A438FK18-F1
#
_cell.length_a   1.000
_cell.length_b   1.000
_cell.length_c   1.000
_cell.angle_alpha   90.00
_cell.angle_beta   90.00
_cell.angle_gamma   90.00
#
_symmetry.space_group_name_H-M   'P 1'
#
loop_
_entity.id
_entity.type
_entity.pdbx_description
1 polymer ?
#
loop_
_entity_poly.entity_id
_entity_poly.type
_entity_poly.pdbx_seq_one_letter_code
_entity_poly.pdbx_strand_id
1 'polypeptide(L)'
;MITRLTDIVNYLETLENTYKELEKVMKILRSLPSKWDTKVTTIQEAKDLTKLPLEELIGSLMTYEINLAKKQQDGEDKRRRA
;
A
#
# COMPACT_ATOMS: atom_id res chain seq x y z
N MET A 1 -7.38 8.00 -0.58
CA MET A 1 -5.92 7.98 -0.74
C MET A 1 -5.51 6.95 -1.79
N ILE A 2 -6.42 6.03 -2.12
CA ILE A 2 -6.51 5.25 -3.38
C ILE A 2 -6.08 6.03 -4.63
N THR A 3 -6.62 7.23 -4.89
CA THR A 3 -6.25 8.04 -6.06
C THR A 3 -4.75 8.32 -6.16
N ARG A 4 -4.10 8.68 -5.04
CA ARG A 4 -2.65 8.92 -5.03
C ARG A 4 -1.85 7.64 -5.27
N LEU A 5 -2.36 6.50 -4.81
CA LEU A 5 -1.72 5.20 -5.00
C LEU A 5 -1.82 4.78 -6.47
N THR A 6 -2.98 4.99 -7.10
CA THR A 6 -3.18 4.81 -8.55
C THR A 6 -2.29 5.74 -9.37
N ASP A 7 -2.17 7.02 -9.00
CA ASP A 7 -1.29 7.96 -9.69
C ASP A 7 0.18 7.53 -9.65
N ILE A 8 0.64 6.99 -8.51
CA ILE A 8 2.01 6.49 -8.34
C ILE A 8 2.23 5.22 -9.15
N VAL A 9 1.26 4.30 -9.17
CA VAL A 9 1.32 3.09 -10.00
C VAL A 9 1.40 3.47 -11.47
N ASN A 10 0.54 4.38 -11.93
CA ASN A 10 0.51 4.82 -13.33
C ASN A 10 1.81 5.56 -13.72
N TYR A 11 2.39 6.33 -12.79
CA TYR A 11 3.72 6.93 -12.95
C TYR A 11 4.84 5.87 -13.03
N LEU A 12 4.73 4.76 -12.30
CA LEU A 12 5.72 3.67 -12.35
C LEU A 12 5.55 2.76 -13.56
N GLU A 13 4.32 2.60 -14.07
CA GLU A 13 4.03 1.92 -15.33
C GLU A 13 4.55 2.74 -16.52
N THR A 14 4.35 4.06 -16.54
CA THR A 14 4.94 4.91 -17.58
C THR A 14 6.47 4.95 -17.56
N LEU A 15 7.10 4.59 -16.42
CA LEU A 15 8.55 4.42 -16.26
C LEU A 15 9.04 2.99 -16.58
N GLU A 16 8.20 2.14 -17.18
CA GLU A 16 8.37 0.69 -17.35
C GLU A 16 9.76 0.23 -17.78
N ASN A 17 10.43 1.02 -18.61
CA ASN A 17 11.71 0.67 -19.22
C ASN A 17 12.95 0.96 -18.35
N THR A 18 12.78 1.53 -17.15
CA THR A 18 13.93 2.03 -16.36
C THR A 18 14.15 1.31 -15.03
N TYR A 19 13.14 0.63 -14.50
CA TYR A 19 13.18 0.09 -13.13
C TYR A 19 12.80 -1.38 -13.07
N LYS A 20 13.57 -2.16 -12.30
CA LYS A 20 13.22 -3.54 -11.98
C LYS A 20 11.96 -3.58 -11.11
N GLU A 21 11.23 -4.69 -11.15
CA GLU A 21 9.98 -4.83 -10.39
C GLU A 21 10.17 -4.56 -8.89
N LEU A 22 11.27 -5.04 -8.30
CA LEU A 22 11.64 -4.75 -6.92
C LEU A 22 11.82 -3.25 -6.62
N GLU A 23 12.39 -2.48 -7.56
CA GLU A 23 12.56 -1.04 -7.39
C GLU A 23 11.23 -0.30 -7.46
N LYS A 24 10.31 -0.75 -8.33
CA LYS A 24 8.94 -0.23 -8.39
C LYS A 24 8.23 -0.48 -7.06
N VAL A 25 8.30 -1.70 -6.54
CA VAL A 25 7.73 -2.09 -5.23
C VAL A 25 8.29 -1.24 -4.10
N MET A 26 9.62 -1.07 -4.03
CA MET A 26 10.25 -0.23 -2.99
C MET A 26 9.84 1.24 -3.08
N LYS A 27 9.72 1.81 -4.30
CA LYS A 27 9.26 3.18 -4.50
C LYS A 27 7.82 3.36 -4.03
N ILE A 28 6.91 2.42 -4.32
CA ILE A 28 5.53 2.45 -3.82
C ILE A 28 5.54 2.41 -2.30
N LEU A 29 6.20 1.42 -1.69
CA LEU A 29 6.22 1.28 -0.23
C LEU A 29 6.77 2.54 0.46
N ARG A 30 7.81 3.17 -0.10
CA ARG A 30 8.40 4.42 0.42
C ARG A 30 7.51 5.65 0.22
N SER A 31 6.60 5.63 -0.75
CA SER A 31 5.64 6.71 -1.00
C SER A 31 4.41 6.64 -0.09
N LEU A 32 4.23 5.54 0.65
CA LEU A 32 3.13 5.39 1.59
C LEU A 32 3.34 6.27 2.83
N PRO A 33 2.27 6.82 3.43
CA PRO A 33 2.34 7.57 4.69
C PRO A 33 2.71 6.66 5.87
N SER A 34 3.30 7.24 6.92
CA SER A 34 3.79 6.51 8.13
C SER A 34 2.76 5.61 8.82
N LYS A 35 1.46 5.88 8.67
CA LYS A 35 0.39 4.99 9.17
C LYS A 35 0.42 3.58 8.54
N TRP A 36 1.20 3.38 7.48
CA TRP A 36 1.42 2.10 6.80
C TRP A 36 2.74 1.44 7.17
N ASP A 37 3.60 2.07 7.98
CA ASP A 37 4.95 1.56 8.29
C ASP A 37 4.90 0.13 8.82
N THR A 38 4.00 -0.17 9.76
CA THR A 38 3.81 -1.53 10.28
C THR A 38 3.47 -2.53 9.17
N LYS A 39 2.61 -2.14 8.22
CA LYS A 39 2.20 -3.00 7.11
C LYS A 39 3.34 -3.17 6.10
N VAL A 40 4.09 -2.10 5.81
CA VAL A 40 5.28 -2.13 4.96
C VAL A 40 6.30 -3.10 5.55
N THR A 41 6.63 -2.98 6.83
CA THR A 41 7.55 -3.90 7.54
C THR A 41 7.08 -5.34 7.46
N THR A 42 5.79 -5.61 7.72
CA THR A 42 5.26 -6.98 7.59
C THR A 42 5.35 -7.51 6.16
N ILE A 43 5.14 -6.67 5.13
CA ILE A 43 5.30 -7.10 3.73
C ILE A 43 6.76 -7.42 3.43
N GLN A 44 7.70 -6.61 3.92
CA GLN A 44 9.13 -6.82 3.76
C GLN A 44 9.62 -8.07 4.49
N GLU A 45 9.04 -8.39 5.66
CA GLU A 45 9.40 -9.56 6.47
C GLU A 45 8.72 -10.86 6.00
N ALA A 46 7.47 -10.77 5.53
CA ALA A 46 6.66 -11.96 5.20
C ALA A 46 6.81 -12.43 3.75
N LYS A 47 7.21 -11.56 2.82
CA LYS A 47 7.36 -11.91 1.40
C LYS A 47 8.69 -11.39 0.86
N ASP A 48 9.36 -12.25 0.09
CA ASP A 48 10.45 -11.84 -0.81
C ASP A 48 9.90 -10.78 -1.80
N LEU A 49 10.28 -9.51 -1.62
CA LEU A 49 9.86 -8.40 -2.51
C LEU A 49 10.30 -8.64 -3.97
N THR A 50 11.28 -9.51 -4.20
CA THR A 50 11.75 -9.94 -5.52
C THR A 50 10.78 -10.87 -6.25
N LYS A 51 9.88 -11.53 -5.51
CA LYS A 51 8.91 -12.51 -6.04
C LYS A 51 7.47 -12.04 -5.93
N LEU A 52 7.24 -10.85 -5.37
CA LEU A 52 5.91 -10.29 -5.20
C LEU A 52 5.54 -9.50 -6.47
N PRO A 53 4.53 -9.95 -7.25
CA PRO A 53 4.07 -9.20 -8.40
C PRO A 53 3.52 -7.83 -7.98
N LEU A 54 3.76 -6.82 -8.82
CA LEU A 54 3.28 -5.45 -8.56
C LEU A 54 1.75 -5.39 -8.34
N GLU A 55 1.01 -6.14 -9.15
CA GLU A 55 -0.46 -6.22 -9.08
C GLU A 55 -0.95 -6.79 -7.75
N GLU A 56 -0.29 -7.84 -7.22
CA GLU A 56 -0.61 -8.40 -5.91
C GLU A 56 -0.36 -7.39 -4.80
N LEU A 57 0.75 -6.63 -4.89
CA LEU A 57 1.06 -5.58 -3.93
C LEU A 57 -0.05 -4.52 -3.93
N ILE A 58 -0.43 -4.03 -5.10
CA ILE A 58 -1.48 -3.01 -5.24
C ILE A 58 -2.80 -3.53 -4.66
N GLY A 59 -3.20 -4.76 -4.99
CA GLY A 59 -4.41 -5.38 -4.45
C GLY A 59 -4.37 -5.51 -2.92
N SER A 60 -3.22 -5.88 -2.35
CA SER A 60 -3.03 -5.94 -0.90
C SER A 60 -3.13 -4.57 -0.24
N LEU A 61 -2.54 -3.54 -0.87
CA LEU A 61 -2.60 -2.17 -0.38
C LEU A 61 -4.03 -1.62 -0.42
N MET A 62 -4.74 -1.75 -1.55
CA MET A 62 -6.14 -1.32 -1.66
C MET A 62 -7.03 -1.97 -0.60
N THR A 63 -6.87 -3.29 -0.40
CA THR A 63 -7.61 -4.04 0.62
C THR A 63 -7.30 -3.53 2.03
N TYR A 64 -6.04 -3.19 2.31
CA TYR A 64 -5.66 -2.62 3.61
C TYR A 64 -6.25 -1.22 3.81
N GLU A 65 -6.27 -0.36 2.80
CA GLU A 65 -6.90 0.98 2.90
C GLU A 65 -8.40 0.87 3.21
N ILE A 66 -9.11 -0.02 2.52
CA ILE A 66 -10.54 -0.27 2.76
C ILE A 66 -10.78 -0.76 4.20
N ASN A 67 -9.96 -1.69 4.69
CA ASN A 67 -10.08 -2.18 6.06
C ASN A 67 -9.72 -1.12 7.11
N LEU A 68 -8.72 -0.29 6.83
CA LEU A 68 -8.34 0.83 7.69
C LEU A 68 -9.47 1.86 7.78
N ALA A 69 -10.11 2.18 6.65
CA ALA A 69 -11.27 3.07 6.61
C ALA A 69 -12.46 2.51 7.41
N LYS A 70 -12.75 1.20 7.27
CA LYS A 70 -13.79 0.51 8.08
C LYS A 70 -13.47 0.55 9.58
N LYS A 71 -12.22 0.32 9.99
CA LYS A 71 -11.80 0.41 11.39
C LYS A 71 -11.93 1.83 11.96
N GLN A 72 -11.69 2.85 11.15
CA GLN A 72 -11.88 4.24 11.58
C GLN A 72 -13.36 4.57 11.82
N GLN A 73 -14.27 4.09 10.96
CA GLN A 73 -15.72 4.23 11.19
C GLN A 73 -16.20 3.49 12.45
N ASP A 74 -15.75 2.25 12.66
CA ASP A 74 -16.15 1.46 13.84
C ASP A 74 -15.59 2.05 15.15
N GLY A 75 -14.43 2.70 15.09
CA GLY A 75 -13.83 3.41 16.22
C GLY A 75 -14.56 4.70 16.61
N GLU A 76 -15.15 5.43 15.65
CA GLU A 76 -15.93 6.63 15.92
C GLU A 76 -17.30 6.32 16.55
N ASP A 77 -17.96 5.23 16.15
CA ASP A 77 -19.27 4.83 16.73
C ASP A 77 -19.14 4.47 18.22
N LYS A 78 -18.03 3.85 18.63
CA LYS A 78 -17.75 3.57 20.05
C LYS A 78 -17.49 4.83 20.88
N ARG A 79 -16.93 5.89 20.28
CA ARG A 79 -16.63 7.15 20.99
C ARG A 79 -17.83 8.07 21.13
N ARG A 80 -18.87 7.91 20.28
CA ARG A 80 -20.15 8.62 20.41
C ARG A 80 -21.13 7.95 21.37
N ARG A 81 -20.91 6.68 21.72
CA ARG A 81 -21.74 5.92 22.67
C ARG A 81 -21.14 5.79 24.08
N ALA A 82 -19.98 6.40 24.33
CA ALA A 82 -19.32 6.47 25.63
C ALA A 82 -19.55 7.82 26.30
#